data_AF-A0A4Y7RFV4-F1
#
_entry.id   AF-A0A4Y7RFV4-F1
#
_cell.length_a   1.000
_cell.length_b   1.000
_cell.length_c   1.000
_cell.angle_alpha   90.00
_cell.angle_beta   90.00
_cell.angle_gamma   90.00
#
_symmetry.space_group_name_H-M   'P 1'
#
loop_
_entity.id
_entity.type
_entity.pdbx_description
1 polymer ?
#
loop_
_entity_poly.entity_id
_entity_poly.type
_entity_poly.pdbx_seq_one_letter_code
_entity_poly.pdbx_strand_id
1 'polypeptide(L)'
;MTIDEQSMIRRRQVSDYRASGKTAAEWCSENNLNIHTLRYWLTKCSREAKAGLKQETFIELKQSSVNEVPVIVKIGAVSIELYSGFQGETLREAITAIRSLWA
;
A
#
# COMPACT_ATOMS: atom_id res chain seq x y z
N MET A 1 32.34 8.31 -15.03
CA MET A 1 31.79 7.03 -14.56
C MET A 1 30.39 7.29 -14.03
N THR A 2 29.37 6.76 -14.68
CA THR A 2 27.96 6.97 -14.31
C THR A 2 27.61 6.19 -13.04
N ILE A 3 26.46 6.52 -12.43
CA ILE A 3 25.97 5.82 -11.24
C ILE A 3 25.66 4.34 -11.55
N ASP A 4 25.23 4.05 -12.78
CA ASP A 4 24.95 2.69 -13.23
C ASP A 4 26.21 1.86 -13.41
N GLU A 5 27.26 2.43 -14.01
CA GLU A 5 28.56 1.78 -14.15
C GLU A 5 29.15 1.42 -12.78
N GLN A 6 29.10 2.37 -11.82
CA GLN A 6 29.51 2.12 -10.44
C GLN A 6 28.73 0.97 -9.81
N SER A 7 27.41 0.95 -10.00
CA SER A 7 26.55 -0.09 -9.46
C SER A 7 26.87 -1.47 -10.05
N MET A 8 27.19 -1.53 -11.35
CA MET A 8 27.58 -2.77 -12.03
C MET A 8 28.92 -3.31 -11.49
N ILE A 9 29.92 -2.43 -11.33
CA ILE A 9 31.23 -2.80 -10.76
C ILE A 9 31.07 -3.39 -9.36
N ARG A 10 30.26 -2.74 -8.50
CA ARG A 10 30.04 -3.20 -7.13
C ARG A 10 29.32 -4.55 -7.06
N ARG A 11 28.35 -4.80 -7.96
CA ARG A 11 27.67 -6.10 -8.04
C ARG A 11 28.62 -7.21 -8.51
N ARG A 12 29.49 -6.92 -9.48
CA ARG A 12 30.54 -7.86 -9.90
C ARG A 12 31.49 -8.19 -8.75
N GLN A 13 31.97 -7.18 -8.02
CA GLN A 13 32.80 -7.36 -6.83
C GLN A 13 32.14 -8.25 -5.76
N VAL A 14 30.83 -8.09 -5.52
CA VAL A 14 30.07 -8.96 -4.61
C VAL A 14 30.03 -10.41 -5.12
N SER A 15 29.88 -10.62 -6.43
CA SER A 15 29.91 -11.95 -7.05
C SER A 15 31.28 -12.60 -6.90
N ASP A 16 32.35 -11.87 -7.21
CA ASP A 16 33.73 -12.36 -7.13
C ASP A 16 34.10 -12.69 -5.68
N TYR A 17 33.68 -11.86 -4.72
CA TYR A 17 33.84 -12.14 -3.29
C TYR A 17 33.15 -13.44 -2.88
N ARG A 18 31.87 -13.63 -3.27
CA ARG A 18 31.11 -14.85 -2.94
C ARG A 18 31.75 -16.10 -3.54
N ALA A 19 32.32 -16.01 -4.73
CA ALA A 19 33.04 -17.11 -5.38
C ALA A 19 34.40 -17.39 -4.74
N SER A 20 35.05 -16.40 -4.13
CA SER A 20 36.39 -16.54 -3.56
C SER A 20 36.46 -17.43 -2.32
N GLY A 21 35.36 -17.56 -1.55
CA GLY A 21 35.34 -18.27 -0.27
C GLY A 21 36.17 -17.63 0.85
N LYS A 22 36.81 -16.47 0.60
CA LYS A 22 37.66 -15.76 1.55
C LYS A 22 36.84 -15.01 2.59
N THR A 23 37.46 -14.65 3.72
CA THR A 23 36.83 -13.70 4.64
C THR A 23 36.77 -12.31 4.00
N ALA A 24 35.81 -11.49 4.46
CA ALA A 24 35.64 -10.13 3.92
C ALA A 24 36.90 -9.27 4.11
N ALA A 25 37.64 -9.46 5.19
CA ALA A 25 38.86 -8.70 5.48
C ALA A 25 39.99 -9.05 4.51
N GLU A 26 40.24 -10.34 4.29
CA GLU A 26 41.27 -10.83 3.36
C GLU A 26 40.97 -10.38 1.93
N TRP A 27 39.73 -10.58 1.47
CA TRP A 27 39.34 -10.18 0.12
C TRP A 27 39.42 -8.67 -0.10
N CYS A 28 39.02 -7.87 0.89
CA CYS A 28 39.15 -6.42 0.85
C CYS A 28 40.61 -5.95 0.80
N SER A 29 41.50 -6.63 1.52
CA SER A 29 42.94 -6.32 1.52
C SER A 29 43.57 -6.57 0.15
N GLU A 30 43.22 -7.68 -0.51
CA GLU A 30 43.74 -8.03 -1.84
C GLU A 30 43.17 -7.15 -2.96
N ASN A 31 41.91 -6.76 -2.85
CA ASN A 31 41.18 -6.02 -3.89
C ASN A 31 41.14 -4.50 -3.63
N ASN A 32 41.92 -4.01 -2.66
CA ASN A 32 42.00 -2.62 -2.24
C ASN A 32 40.62 -1.96 -2.05
N LEU A 33 39.73 -2.66 -1.36
CA LEU A 33 38.33 -2.27 -1.19
C LEU A 33 37.98 -2.07 0.27
N ASN A 34 37.29 -0.98 0.60
CA ASN A 34 36.87 -0.72 1.98
C ASN A 34 35.83 -1.76 2.46
N ILE A 35 36.11 -2.40 3.60
CA ILE A 35 35.25 -3.45 4.18
C ILE A 35 33.80 -3.01 4.44
N HIS A 36 33.59 -1.74 4.82
CA HIS A 36 32.24 -1.21 5.02
C HIS A 36 31.46 -1.13 3.70
N THR A 37 32.14 -0.74 2.62
CA THR A 37 31.57 -0.75 1.28
C THR A 37 31.16 -2.16 0.86
N LEU A 38 32.02 -3.16 1.08
CA LEU A 38 31.68 -4.55 0.77
C LEU A 38 30.46 -5.03 1.55
N ARG A 39 30.44 -4.80 2.87
CA ARG A 39 29.33 -5.21 3.75
C ARG A 39 28.01 -4.54 3.37
N TYR A 40 28.06 -3.25 3.03
CA TYR A 40 26.88 -2.53 2.54
C TYR A 40 26.32 -3.19 1.28
N TRP A 41 27.18 -3.45 0.28
CA TRP A 41 26.73 -4.05 -0.98
C TRP A 41 26.28 -5.50 -0.82
N LEU A 42 26.89 -6.28 0.07
CA LEU A 42 26.41 -7.62 0.42
C LEU A 42 24.99 -7.59 0.98
N THR A 43 24.73 -6.68 1.92
CA THR A 43 23.42 -6.49 2.53
C THR A 43 22.40 -6.02 1.50
N LYS A 44 22.76 -5.02 0.67
CA LYS A 44 21.91 -4.50 -0.40
C LYS A 44 21.54 -5.58 -1.40
N CYS A 45 22.50 -6.35 -1.92
CA CYS A 45 22.25 -7.44 -2.86
C CYS A 45 21.41 -8.57 -2.23
N SER A 46 21.61 -8.88 -0.93
CA SER A 46 20.76 -9.86 -0.23
C SER A 46 19.32 -9.38 -0.10
N ARG A 47 19.11 -8.08 0.21
CA ARG A 47 17.77 -7.49 0.29
C ARG A 47 17.08 -7.47 -1.07
N GLU A 48 17.78 -7.08 -2.13
CA GLU A 48 17.26 -7.10 -3.50
C GLU A 48 16.85 -8.52 -3.93
N ALA A 49 17.67 -9.54 -3.64
CA ALA A 49 17.33 -10.94 -3.91
C ALA A 49 16.10 -11.41 -3.13
N LYS A 50 15.93 -10.98 -1.88
CA LYS A 50 14.74 -11.29 -1.06
C LYS A 50 13.51 -10.51 -1.52
N ALA A 51 13.66 -9.27 -1.97
CA ALA A 51 12.57 -8.46 -2.50
C ALA A 51 12.05 -9.04 -3.81
N GLY A 52 12.92 -9.55 -4.68
CA GLY A 52 12.47 -10.28 -5.89
C GLY A 52 11.62 -11.52 -5.60
N LEU A 53 11.74 -12.12 -4.41
CA LEU A 53 10.91 -13.25 -3.95
C LEU A 53 9.60 -12.80 -3.29
N LYS A 54 9.56 -11.58 -2.74
CA LYS A 54 8.35 -10.97 -2.21
C LYS A 54 7.71 -10.15 -3.32
N GLN A 55 6.83 -10.77 -4.10
CA GLN A 55 5.87 -9.99 -4.87
C GLN A 55 5.09 -9.12 -3.86
N GLU A 56 5.44 -7.84 -3.78
CA GLU A 56 4.68 -6.86 -3.02
C GLU A 56 3.34 -6.69 -3.74
N THR A 57 2.37 -7.52 -3.37
CA THR A 57 1.00 -7.39 -3.86
C THR A 57 0.42 -6.15 -3.20
N PHE A 58 0.36 -5.06 -3.95
CA PHE A 58 -0.42 -3.89 -3.56
C PHE A 58 -1.89 -4.32 -3.57
N ILE A 59 -2.48 -4.46 -2.38
CA ILE A 59 -3.91 -4.71 -2.24
C ILE A 59 -4.60 -3.36 -2.24
N GLU A 60 -5.52 -3.18 -3.18
CA GLU A 60 -6.36 -1.98 -3.25
C GLU A 60 -7.22 -1.90 -1.99
N LEU A 61 -7.05 -0.82 -1.22
CA LEU A 61 -7.87 -0.55 -0.04
C LEU A 61 -9.26 -0.14 -0.52
N LYS A 62 -10.20 -1.11 -0.55
CA LYS A 62 -11.62 -0.79 -0.74
C LYS A 62 -12.04 0.14 0.38
N GLN A 63 -12.29 1.40 0.04
CA GLN A 63 -12.91 2.36 0.96
C GLN A 63 -14.21 1.73 1.47
N SER A 64 -14.24 1.42 2.76
CA SER A 64 -15.45 1.01 3.45
C SER A 64 -16.43 2.17 3.40
N SER A 65 -17.46 2.01 2.56
CA SER A 65 -18.73 2.75 2.49
C SER A 65 -18.62 4.27 2.69
N VAL A 66 -18.83 5.00 1.60
CA VAL A 66 -19.32 6.39 1.64
C VAL A 66 -20.41 6.45 2.71
N ASN A 67 -20.20 7.25 3.76
CA ASN A 67 -21.26 7.55 4.73
C ASN A 67 -22.44 8.09 3.92
N GLU A 68 -23.48 7.28 3.74
CA GLU A 68 -24.66 7.67 2.97
C GLU A 68 -25.30 8.85 3.70
N VAL A 69 -25.22 10.03 3.09
CA VAL A 69 -25.83 11.25 3.64
C VAL A 69 -27.33 11.15 3.36
N PRO A 70 -28.20 11.04 4.38
CA PRO A 70 -29.62 10.91 4.15
C PRO A 70 -30.23 12.26 3.73
N VAL A 71 -31.26 12.20 2.90
CA VAL A 71 -32.14 13.35 2.64
C VAL A 71 -33.15 13.42 3.78
N ILE A 72 -33.20 14.56 4.48
CA ILE A 72 -34.08 14.75 5.64
C ILE A 72 -35.30 15.59 5.23
N VAL A 73 -36.49 15.04 5.38
CA VAL A 73 -37.77 15.73 5.17
C VAL A 73 -38.41 16.06 6.51
N LYS A 74 -38.71 17.33 6.76
CA LYS A 74 -39.36 17.78 8.00
C LYS A 74 -40.75 18.35 7.73
N ILE A 75 -41.76 17.84 8.44
CA ILE A 75 -43.15 18.30 8.37
C ILE A 75 -43.65 18.49 9.80
N GLY A 76 -43.76 19.74 10.25
CA GLY A 76 -44.16 20.07 11.62
C GLY A 76 -43.25 19.40 12.65
N ALA A 77 -43.82 18.52 13.49
CA ALA A 77 -43.08 17.76 14.50
C ALA A 77 -42.47 16.44 13.98
N VAL A 78 -42.69 16.08 12.72
CA VAL A 78 -42.22 14.81 12.13
C VAL A 78 -40.98 15.06 11.27
N SER A 79 -39.97 14.19 11.41
CA SER A 79 -38.75 14.17 10.59
C SER A 79 -38.58 12.78 9.99
N ILE A 80 -38.33 12.73 8.67
CA ILE A 80 -38.13 11.48 7.92
C ILE A 80 -36.74 11.54 7.27
N GLU A 81 -35.92 10.52 7.53
CA GLU A 81 -34.57 10.40 6.97
C GLU A 81 -34.57 9.35 5.85
N LEU A 82 -34.12 9.75 4.66
CA LEU A 82 -34.16 8.94 3.44
C LEU A 82 -32.74 8.61 3.00
N TYR A 83 -32.40 7.33 3.03
CA TYR A 83 -31.12 6.81 2.54
C TYR A 83 -31.21 6.40 1.07
N SER A 84 -30.08 6.29 0.39
CA SER A 84 -30.01 5.81 -0.99
C SER A 84 -30.66 4.43 -1.12
N GLY A 85 -31.44 4.23 -2.19
CA GLY A 85 -32.15 2.97 -2.44
C GLY A 85 -33.54 2.86 -1.80
N PHE A 86 -34.05 3.93 -1.18
CA PHE A 86 -35.43 3.95 -0.69
C PHE A 86 -36.45 3.75 -1.83
N GLN A 87 -37.54 3.05 -1.54
CA GLN A 87 -38.63 2.85 -2.48
C GLN A 87 -39.62 4.01 -2.40
N GLY A 88 -39.93 4.65 -3.53
CA GLY A 88 -40.85 5.78 -3.59
C GLY A 88 -42.25 5.46 -3.07
N GLU A 89 -42.69 4.20 -3.23
CA GLU A 89 -44.00 3.76 -2.74
C GLU A 89 -44.06 3.73 -1.21
N THR A 90 -43.01 3.25 -0.54
CA THR A 90 -42.91 3.25 0.92
C THR A 90 -42.97 4.66 1.49
N LEU A 91 -42.31 5.63 0.84
CA LEU A 91 -42.38 7.03 1.25
C LEU A 91 -43.80 7.61 1.08
N ARG A 92 -44.48 7.27 -0.03
CA ARG A 92 -45.85 7.71 -0.30
C ARG A 92 -46.84 7.16 0.73
N GLU A 93 -46.73 5.88 1.06
CA GLU A 93 -47.56 5.23 2.09
C GLU A 93 -47.32 5.87 3.46
N ALA A 94 -46.06 6.08 3.84
CA ALA A 94 -45.70 6.72 5.11
C ALA A 94 -46.29 8.14 5.21
N ILE A 95 -46.16 8.97 4.17
CA ILE A 95 -46.74 10.31 4.13
C ILE A 95 -48.27 10.25 4.21
N THR A 96 -48.90 9.29 3.55
CA THR A 96 -50.37 9.13 3.55
C THR A 96 -50.88 8.76 4.95
N ALA A 97 -50.20 7.84 5.64
CA ALA A 97 -50.52 7.44 7.01
C ALA A 97 -50.35 8.61 7.99
N ILE A 98 -49.27 9.39 7.86
CA ILE A 98 -49.07 10.60 8.68
C ILE A 98 -50.17 11.63 8.43
N ARG A 99 -50.56 11.84 7.17
CA ARG A 99 -51.64 12.77 6.83
C ARG A 99 -52.98 12.36 7.45
N SER A 100 -53.29 11.07 7.53
CA SER A 100 -54.51 10.58 8.18
C SER A 100 -54.55 10.78 9.70
N LEU A 101 -53.41 11.04 10.35
CA LEU A 101 -53.35 11.34 11.79
C LEU A 101 -53.69 12.80 12.10
N TRP A 102 -53.75 13.66 11.07
CA TRP A 102 -54.07 15.09 11.19
C TRP A 102 -55.35 15.49 10.44
N ALA A 103 -56.10 14.52 9.90
CA ALA A 103 -57.39 14.71 9.24
C ALA A 103 -58.53 14.37 10.21
#